data_AF-A0A1Y3ANY0-F1
#
_entry.id   AF-A0A1Y3ANY0-F1
#
_cell.length_a   1.000
_cell.length_b   1.000
_cell.length_c   1.000
_cell.angle_alpha   90.00
_cell.angle_beta   90.00
_cell.angle_gamma   90.00
#
_symmetry.space_group_name_H-M   'P 1'
#
loop_
_entity.id
_entity.type
_entity.pdbx_description
1 polymer ?
#
loop_
_entity_poly.entity_id
_entity_poly.type
_entity_poly.pdbx_seq_one_letter_code
_entity_poly.pdbx_strand_id
1 'polypeptide(L)'
;MTNAEKIWLNRNRLRSVPTVAFGKRPGFPELKEVNFNKFSSKNGYIRSVGNFAFYYLNRLQYLYLSHQRINYLPANAFDFEQPSNQTLYIYLGNNKLNNTSFEKGIFLNAKRPIHLELYWNPELTYLDEEVFAPFLQLSPSNRISLQDNPLICDCNSYWIIRDRHKFMNQMLNVMCKIGPKQTFHIDLISFDKCIKNGRKRNKLIVN
;
A
#
# COMPACT_ATOMS: atom_id res chain seq x y z
N MET A 1 18.62 -22.80 -8.49
CA MET A 1 18.11 -21.68 -9.31
C MET A 1 19.02 -20.48 -9.13
N THR A 2 20.26 -20.51 -9.63
CA THR A 2 21.26 -19.47 -9.30
C THR A 2 21.11 -18.18 -10.12
N ASN A 3 20.38 -18.21 -11.25
CA ASN A 3 20.25 -17.06 -12.16
C ASN A 3 18.81 -16.58 -12.39
N ALA A 4 17.85 -17.01 -11.56
CA ALA A 4 16.47 -16.58 -11.76
C ALA A 4 16.31 -15.10 -11.35
N GLU A 5 15.79 -14.26 -12.24
CA GLU A 5 15.44 -12.87 -11.91
C GLU A 5 13.96 -12.69 -11.60
N LYS A 6 13.12 -13.66 -12.00
CA LYS A 6 11.66 -13.58 -11.89
C LYS A 6 11.12 -14.89 -11.35
N ILE A 7 10.13 -14.80 -10.46
CA ILE A 7 9.41 -15.97 -9.97
C ILE A 7 7.89 -15.72 -9.97
N TRP A 8 7.15 -16.69 -10.51
CA TRP A 8 5.69 -16.69 -10.50
C TRP A 8 5.20 -17.74 -9.50
N LEU A 9 4.50 -17.27 -8.47
CA LEU A 9 3.93 -18.08 -7.39
C LEU A 9 2.38 -18.13 -7.45
N ASN A 10 1.80 -17.57 -8.51
CA ASN A 10 0.37 -17.43 -8.76
C ASN A 10 -0.42 -18.75 -8.89
N ARG A 11 0.22 -19.86 -9.27
CA ARG A 11 -0.43 -21.18 -9.43
C ARG A 11 -0.29 -22.10 -8.22
N ASN A 12 0.07 -21.55 -7.05
CA ASN A 12 0.21 -22.32 -5.81
C ASN A 12 -1.01 -22.23 -4.89
N ARG A 13 -1.08 -23.09 -3.88
CA ARG A 13 -2.14 -23.11 -2.84
C ARG A 13 -1.84 -22.24 -1.61
N LEU A 14 -0.97 -21.24 -1.76
CA LEU A 14 -0.52 -20.37 -0.68
C LEU A 14 -1.68 -19.59 -0.08
N ARG A 15 -1.75 -19.59 1.26
CA ARG A 15 -2.72 -18.81 2.06
C ARG A 15 -2.11 -17.62 2.77
N SER A 16 -0.79 -17.58 2.84
CA SER A 16 0.02 -16.49 3.40
C SER A 16 1.37 -16.47 2.70
N VAL A 17 2.06 -15.32 2.77
CA VAL A 17 3.51 -15.26 2.55
C VAL A 17 4.17 -15.36 3.93
N PRO A 18 4.95 -16.40 4.23
CA PRO A 18 5.56 -16.57 5.56
C PRO A 18 6.54 -15.46 5.95
N THR A 19 6.81 -15.35 7.24
CA THR A 19 7.94 -14.56 7.74
C THR A 19 9.26 -15.07 7.15
N VAL A 20 10.09 -14.17 6.64
CA VAL A 20 11.39 -14.51 6.03
C VAL A 20 11.25 -15.56 4.91
N ALA A 21 10.22 -15.43 4.05
CA ALA A 21 9.82 -16.45 3.08
C ALA A 21 10.92 -16.91 2.11
N PHE A 22 11.86 -16.02 1.76
CA PHE A 22 12.91 -16.33 0.78
C PHE A 22 14.27 -16.68 1.42
N GLY A 23 14.43 -16.46 2.74
CA GLY A 23 15.66 -16.79 3.49
C GLY A 23 16.92 -16.09 2.99
N LYS A 24 18.04 -16.29 3.72
CA LYS A 24 19.39 -15.87 3.31
C LYS A 24 20.20 -17.11 2.98
N ARG A 25 20.62 -17.26 1.72
CA ARG A 25 21.47 -18.38 1.30
C ARG A 25 22.54 -17.91 0.32
N PRO A 26 23.78 -18.39 0.41
CA PRO A 26 24.80 -18.13 -0.62
C PRO A 26 24.29 -18.56 -2.00
N GLY A 27 24.49 -17.73 -3.02
CA GLY A 27 24.02 -18.01 -4.38
C GLY A 27 22.49 -17.99 -4.55
N PHE A 28 21.75 -17.40 -3.60
CA PHE A 28 20.33 -17.16 -3.78
C PHE A 28 20.09 -16.21 -4.96
N PRO A 29 19.10 -16.49 -5.82
CA PRO A 29 18.84 -15.67 -7.00
C PRO A 29 18.53 -14.22 -6.64
N GLU A 30 19.11 -13.31 -7.43
CA GLU A 30 18.91 -11.86 -7.36
C GLU A 30 17.55 -11.50 -7.99
N LEU A 31 16.46 -11.94 -7.37
CA LEU A 31 15.10 -11.75 -7.86
C LEU A 31 14.76 -10.26 -7.98
N LYS A 32 14.42 -9.83 -9.20
CA LYS A 32 13.88 -8.51 -9.52
C LYS A 32 12.35 -8.50 -9.49
N GLU A 33 11.71 -9.63 -9.77
CA GLU A 33 10.25 -9.74 -9.82
C GLU A 33 9.74 -10.95 -9.04
N VAL A 34 8.77 -10.71 -8.16
CA VAL A 34 8.03 -11.77 -7.46
C VAL A 34 6.55 -11.55 -7.71
N ASN A 35 5.89 -12.55 -8.30
CA ASN A 35 4.51 -12.43 -8.71
C ASN A 35 3.60 -13.45 -8.03
N PHE A 36 2.70 -12.97 -7.17
CA PHE A 36 1.65 -13.73 -6.52
C PHE A 36 0.26 -13.49 -7.12
N ASN A 37 0.09 -12.65 -8.14
CA ASN A 37 -1.23 -12.25 -8.65
C ASN A 37 -2.07 -13.46 -9.05
N LYS A 38 -3.34 -13.52 -8.62
CA LYS A 38 -4.19 -14.69 -8.87
C LYS A 38 -5.59 -14.32 -9.35
N PHE A 39 -6.01 -14.91 -10.46
CA PHE A 39 -7.34 -14.67 -11.05
C PHE A 39 -8.32 -15.85 -10.88
N SER A 40 -7.90 -16.93 -10.20
CA SER A 40 -8.72 -18.14 -10.01
C SER A 40 -8.81 -18.54 -8.54
N SER A 41 -10.03 -18.81 -8.06
CA SER A 41 -10.32 -19.20 -6.67
C SER A 41 -9.91 -20.62 -6.31
N LYS A 42 -9.68 -21.49 -7.31
CA LYS A 42 -9.41 -22.92 -7.10
C LYS A 42 -8.14 -23.21 -6.30
N ASN A 43 -7.22 -22.26 -6.25
CA ASN A 43 -5.92 -22.40 -5.61
C ASN A 43 -5.81 -21.64 -4.29
N GLY A 44 -6.93 -21.25 -3.66
CA GLY A 44 -6.92 -20.44 -2.44
C GLY A 44 -6.34 -19.03 -2.65
N TYR A 45 -6.42 -18.18 -1.64
CA TYR A 45 -5.94 -16.80 -1.69
C TYR A 45 -5.05 -16.50 -0.49
N ILE A 46 -4.03 -15.68 -0.73
CA ILE A 46 -3.20 -15.07 0.30
C ILE A 46 -4.06 -14.08 1.08
N ARG A 47 -4.04 -14.21 2.40
CA ARG A 47 -4.76 -13.32 3.33
C ARG A 47 -3.83 -12.44 4.16
N SER A 48 -2.58 -12.85 4.32
CA SER A 48 -1.59 -12.12 5.10
C SER A 48 -0.18 -12.27 4.52
N VAL A 49 0.65 -11.27 4.80
CA VAL A 49 2.09 -11.26 4.54
C VAL A 49 2.78 -11.20 5.90
N GLY A 50 3.76 -12.06 6.14
CA GLY A 50 4.50 -12.12 7.39
C GLY A 50 5.55 -11.01 7.52
N ASN A 51 6.04 -10.80 8.73
CA ASN A 51 7.18 -9.91 8.99
C ASN A 51 8.40 -10.32 8.18
N PHE A 52 9.14 -9.36 7.63
CA PHE A 52 10.38 -9.60 6.89
C PHE A 52 10.23 -10.55 5.71
N ALA A 53 9.01 -10.66 5.13
CA ALA A 53 8.70 -11.63 4.08
C ALA A 53 9.67 -11.57 2.89
N PHE A 54 10.11 -10.37 2.52
CA PHE A 54 10.98 -10.10 1.37
C PHE A 54 12.38 -9.59 1.73
N TYR A 55 12.76 -9.71 3.01
CA TYR A 55 13.89 -8.98 3.61
C TYR A 55 15.24 -9.14 2.90
N TYR A 56 15.50 -10.33 2.36
CA TYR A 56 16.76 -10.64 1.67
C TYR A 56 16.71 -10.42 0.15
N LEU A 57 15.58 -10.01 -0.42
CA LEU A 57 15.42 -9.75 -1.86
C LEU A 57 15.90 -8.33 -2.23
N ASN A 58 17.17 -8.03 -1.98
CA ASN A 58 17.70 -6.67 -2.09
C ASN A 58 17.57 -6.06 -3.51
N ARG A 59 17.54 -6.89 -4.56
CA ARG A 59 17.33 -6.46 -5.95
C ARG A 59 15.88 -6.47 -6.43
N LEU A 60 14.91 -6.73 -5.55
CA LEU A 60 13.50 -6.70 -5.90
C LEU A 60 13.11 -5.30 -6.40
N GLN A 61 12.39 -5.27 -7.51
CA GLN A 61 11.86 -4.07 -8.14
C GLN A 61 10.34 -4.14 -8.31
N TYR A 62 9.80 -5.33 -8.55
CA TYR A 62 8.35 -5.51 -8.73
C TYR A 62 7.83 -6.63 -7.84
N LEU A 63 6.87 -6.28 -6.99
CA LEU A 63 6.16 -7.19 -6.12
C LEU A 63 4.68 -7.15 -6.45
N TYR A 64 4.19 -8.22 -7.07
CA TYR A 64 2.79 -8.32 -7.46
C TYR A 64 2.02 -9.16 -6.42
N LEU A 65 1.15 -8.51 -5.65
CA LEU A 65 0.28 -9.08 -4.62
C LEU A 65 -1.21 -8.77 -4.89
N SER A 66 -1.54 -8.36 -6.11
CA SER A 66 -2.91 -8.02 -6.52
C SER A 66 -3.80 -9.26 -6.68
N HIS A 67 -5.12 -9.04 -6.65
CA HIS A 67 -6.13 -10.10 -6.84
C HIS A 67 -5.98 -11.25 -5.82
N GLN A 68 -5.74 -10.87 -4.57
CA GLN A 68 -5.69 -11.79 -3.44
C GLN A 68 -6.83 -11.45 -2.47
N ARG A 69 -6.73 -11.90 -1.21
CA ARG A 69 -7.67 -11.51 -0.14
C ARG A 69 -6.90 -10.97 1.06
N ILE A 70 -5.83 -10.23 0.79
CA ILE A 70 -4.97 -9.65 1.82
C ILE A 70 -5.79 -8.62 2.59
N ASN A 71 -5.81 -8.72 3.91
CA ASN A 71 -6.52 -7.81 4.80
C ASN A 71 -5.65 -7.27 5.94
N TYR A 72 -4.40 -7.72 6.05
CA TYR A 72 -3.44 -7.26 7.05
C TYR A 72 -2.01 -7.34 6.52
N LEU A 73 -1.24 -6.30 6.83
CA LEU A 73 0.18 -6.16 6.50
C LEU A 73 0.93 -5.61 7.74
N PRO A 74 1.86 -6.38 8.31
CA PRO A 74 2.56 -5.98 9.53
C PRO A 74 3.66 -4.94 9.29
N ALA A 75 4.14 -4.34 10.37
CA ALA A 75 5.08 -3.21 10.36
C ALA A 75 6.43 -3.49 9.69
N ASN A 76 6.82 -4.76 9.51
CA ASN A 76 8.08 -5.14 8.89
C ASN A 76 7.89 -5.92 7.58
N ALA A 77 6.69 -5.91 6.99
CA ALA A 77 6.39 -6.70 5.79
C ALA A 77 7.29 -6.35 4.59
N PHE A 78 7.67 -5.07 4.47
CA PHE A 78 8.45 -4.52 3.36
C PHE A 78 9.81 -3.95 3.80
N ASP A 79 10.35 -4.45 4.89
CA ASP A 79 11.72 -4.14 5.31
C ASP A 79 12.73 -4.86 4.42
N PHE A 80 13.88 -4.22 4.18
CA PHE A 80 14.99 -4.81 3.43
C PHE A 80 16.31 -4.75 4.20
N GLU A 81 17.14 -5.77 3.99
CA GLU A 81 18.45 -5.87 4.63
C GLU A 81 19.36 -4.73 4.18
N GLN A 82 19.49 -4.55 2.86
CA GLN A 82 20.39 -3.57 2.25
C GLN A 82 19.61 -2.40 1.65
N PRO A 83 20.15 -1.18 1.71
CA PRO A 83 19.57 -0.03 1.01
C PRO A 83 19.67 -0.19 -0.51
N SER A 84 18.75 0.45 -1.22
CA SER A 84 18.75 0.49 -2.68
C SER A 84 18.17 1.81 -3.19
N ASN A 85 18.78 2.36 -4.25
CA ASN A 85 18.25 3.53 -4.93
C ASN A 85 17.16 3.18 -5.96
N GLN A 86 16.93 1.88 -6.23
CA GLN A 86 15.91 1.44 -7.15
C GLN A 86 14.54 1.44 -6.49
N THR A 87 13.58 2.11 -7.12
CA THR A 87 12.17 2.11 -6.71
C THR A 87 11.62 0.68 -6.68
N LEU A 88 10.96 0.33 -5.59
CA LEU A 88 10.17 -0.89 -5.46
C LEU A 88 8.71 -0.59 -5.78
N TYR A 89 8.16 -1.24 -6.79
CA TYR A 89 6.75 -1.21 -7.14
C TYR A 89 6.00 -2.32 -6.41
N ILE A 90 5.06 -1.93 -5.56
CA ILE A 90 4.24 -2.87 -4.78
C ILE A 90 2.79 -2.77 -5.25
N TYR A 91 2.30 -3.83 -5.88
CA TYR A 91 0.92 -3.91 -6.37
C TYR A 91 0.06 -4.66 -5.38
N LEU A 92 -0.88 -3.97 -4.75
CA LEU A 92 -1.79 -4.48 -3.73
C LEU A 92 -3.26 -4.28 -4.12
N GLY A 93 -3.52 -4.04 -5.41
CA GLY A 93 -4.87 -3.82 -5.88
C GLY A 93 -5.74 -5.06 -5.86
N ASN A 94 -7.07 -4.90 -5.84
CA ASN A 94 -8.02 -6.02 -5.75
C ASN A 94 -7.75 -6.94 -4.55
N ASN A 95 -7.67 -6.36 -3.36
CA ASN A 95 -7.54 -7.09 -2.10
C ASN A 95 -8.72 -6.78 -1.15
N LYS A 96 -8.57 -7.13 0.13
CA LYS A 96 -9.51 -6.83 1.22
C LYS A 96 -8.88 -5.85 2.20
N LEU A 97 -8.10 -4.91 1.67
CA LEU A 97 -7.46 -3.88 2.48
C LEU A 97 -8.50 -2.84 2.89
N ASN A 98 -8.40 -2.40 4.13
CA ASN A 98 -9.17 -1.31 4.72
C ASN A 98 -8.20 -0.35 5.44
N ASN A 99 -8.77 0.63 6.13
CA ASN A 99 -8.04 1.70 6.80
C ASN A 99 -7.08 1.24 7.91
N THR A 100 -7.31 0.06 8.47
CA THR A 100 -6.53 -0.55 9.57
C THR A 100 -5.62 -1.68 9.10
N SER A 101 -5.62 -2.01 7.80
CA SER A 101 -4.86 -3.14 7.27
C SER A 101 -3.35 -2.91 7.26
N PHE A 102 -2.89 -1.67 7.40
CA PHE A 102 -1.48 -1.30 7.38
C PHE A 102 -1.04 -0.96 8.81
N GLU A 103 -0.13 -1.76 9.36
CA GLU A 103 0.42 -1.47 10.67
C GLU A 103 1.32 -0.22 10.62
N LYS A 104 1.33 0.55 11.70
CA LYS A 104 2.21 1.71 11.83
C LYS A 104 3.66 1.26 11.67
N GLY A 105 4.39 1.97 10.83
CA GLY A 105 5.81 1.67 10.59
C GLY A 105 6.10 0.78 9.38
N ILE A 106 5.08 0.25 8.70
CA ILE A 106 5.21 -0.73 7.59
C ILE A 106 6.23 -0.38 6.49
N PHE A 107 6.52 0.90 6.26
CA PHE A 107 7.45 1.35 5.23
C PHE A 107 8.74 1.99 5.78
N LEU A 108 8.91 2.10 7.10
CA LEU A 108 9.99 2.90 7.70
C LEU A 108 11.38 2.33 7.45
N ASN A 109 11.52 1.01 7.33
CA ASN A 109 12.80 0.33 7.11
C ASN A 109 12.89 -0.33 5.72
N ALA A 110 12.13 0.18 4.74
CA ALA A 110 12.26 -0.26 3.35
C ALA A 110 13.61 0.09 2.72
N LYS A 111 14.27 1.15 3.21
CA LYS A 111 15.60 1.64 2.77
C LYS A 111 15.71 1.88 1.25
N ARG A 112 14.59 2.20 0.61
CA ARG A 112 14.48 2.49 -0.82
C ARG A 112 13.19 3.24 -1.13
N PRO A 113 13.09 3.94 -2.27
CA PRO A 113 11.83 4.50 -2.73
C PRO A 113 10.80 3.40 -3.01
N ILE A 114 9.53 3.67 -2.69
CA ILE A 114 8.42 2.76 -2.98
C ILE A 114 7.35 3.49 -3.80
N HIS A 115 6.84 2.79 -4.81
CA HIS A 115 5.60 3.14 -5.51
C HIS A 115 4.52 2.13 -5.14
N LEU A 116 3.51 2.58 -4.41
CA LEU A 116 2.43 1.76 -3.87
C LEU A 116 1.17 1.88 -4.73
N GLU A 117 0.72 0.77 -5.31
CA GLU A 117 -0.50 0.69 -6.12
C GLU A 117 -1.63 0.00 -5.33
N LEU A 118 -2.65 0.76 -4.93
CA LEU A 118 -3.74 0.30 -4.07
C LEU A 118 -5.08 0.13 -4.80
N TYR A 119 -5.08 0.00 -6.13
CA TYR A 119 -6.31 0.10 -6.90
C TYR A 119 -7.40 -0.89 -6.49
N TRP A 120 -8.66 -0.44 -6.43
CA TRP A 120 -9.81 -1.31 -6.18
C TRP A 120 -9.71 -2.13 -4.86
N ASN A 121 -9.60 -1.46 -3.72
CA ASN A 121 -9.83 -2.06 -2.41
C ASN A 121 -11.17 -1.54 -1.86
N PRO A 122 -12.26 -2.33 -1.93
CA PRO A 122 -13.63 -1.83 -1.71
C PRO A 122 -13.94 -1.42 -0.26
N GLU A 123 -13.04 -1.70 0.68
CA GLU A 123 -13.17 -1.34 2.10
C GLU A 123 -12.16 -0.25 2.51
N LEU A 124 -11.29 0.20 1.59
CA LEU A 124 -10.33 1.27 1.84
C LEU A 124 -10.98 2.64 1.62
N THR A 125 -11.44 3.24 2.71
CA THR A 125 -12.21 4.49 2.68
C THR A 125 -11.40 5.75 2.97
N TYR A 126 -10.15 5.64 3.44
CA TYR A 126 -9.23 6.73 3.76
C TYR A 126 -7.86 6.12 4.01
N LEU A 127 -6.81 6.92 3.93
CA LEU A 127 -5.46 6.52 4.36
C LEU A 127 -5.20 7.08 5.76
N ASP A 128 -4.76 6.24 6.69
CA ASP A 128 -4.39 6.68 8.04
C ASP A 128 -3.17 7.62 7.98
N GLU A 129 -3.32 8.82 8.52
CA GLU A 129 -2.26 9.84 8.57
C GLU A 129 -1.00 9.29 9.25
N GLU A 130 -1.14 8.53 10.33
CA GLU A 130 -0.02 8.03 11.12
C GLU A 130 0.78 6.93 10.41
N VAL A 131 0.20 6.33 9.37
CA VAL A 131 0.87 5.32 8.53
C VAL A 131 1.48 5.96 7.31
N PHE A 132 0.69 6.75 6.57
CA PHE A 132 1.06 7.17 5.22
C PHE A 132 1.77 8.52 5.17
N ALA A 133 1.55 9.44 6.12
CA ALA A 133 2.28 10.70 6.13
C ALA A 133 3.78 10.49 6.44
N PRO A 134 4.20 9.68 7.43
CA PRO A 134 5.62 9.35 7.62
C PRO A 134 6.23 8.70 6.38
N PHE A 135 5.53 7.76 5.75
CA PHE A 135 5.99 7.12 4.51
C PHE A 135 6.30 8.13 3.40
N LEU A 136 5.40 9.08 3.14
CA LEU A 136 5.62 10.10 2.12
C LEU A 136 6.78 11.05 2.47
N GLN A 137 6.96 11.36 3.76
CA GLN A 137 8.04 12.23 4.26
C GLN A 137 9.43 11.59 4.15
N LEU A 138 9.54 10.25 4.20
CA LEU A 138 10.84 9.55 4.11
C LEU A 138 11.58 9.82 2.81
N SER A 139 10.85 10.00 1.70
CA SER A 139 11.47 10.26 0.40
C SER A 139 10.52 10.99 -0.54
N PRO A 140 10.97 12.06 -1.21
CA PRO A 140 10.18 12.74 -2.24
C PRO A 140 9.94 11.86 -3.48
N SER A 141 10.56 10.68 -3.57
CA SER A 141 10.37 9.67 -4.62
C SER A 141 9.30 8.63 -4.26
N ASN A 142 8.81 8.61 -3.02
CA ASN A 142 7.72 7.73 -2.63
C ASN A 142 6.40 8.15 -3.29
N ARG A 143 5.62 7.18 -3.75
CA ARG A 143 4.35 7.39 -4.45
C ARG A 143 3.26 6.48 -3.90
N ILE A 144 2.03 6.98 -3.87
CA ILE A 144 0.82 6.20 -3.63
C ILE A 144 -0.18 6.49 -4.75
N SER A 145 -0.69 5.46 -5.39
CA SER A 145 -1.78 5.53 -6.37
C SER A 145 -3.03 4.86 -5.80
N LEU A 146 -4.14 5.59 -5.81
CA LEU A 146 -5.38 5.25 -5.09
C LEU A 146 -6.58 4.98 -6.00
N GLN A 147 -6.35 4.72 -7.28
CA GLN A 147 -7.40 4.56 -8.27
C GLN A 147 -8.51 3.58 -7.81
N ASP A 148 -9.77 3.91 -8.09
CA ASP A 148 -10.93 3.03 -7.83
C ASP A 148 -11.12 2.56 -6.37
N ASN A 149 -10.65 3.34 -5.39
CA ASN A 149 -10.98 3.15 -3.98
C ASN A 149 -12.16 4.04 -3.55
N PRO A 150 -13.06 3.57 -2.66
CA PRO A 150 -14.22 4.33 -2.21
C PRO A 150 -13.85 5.35 -1.11
N LEU A 151 -12.90 6.24 -1.38
CA LEU A 151 -12.40 7.18 -0.37
C LEU A 151 -13.51 8.13 0.10
N ILE A 152 -13.78 8.15 1.39
CA ILE A 152 -14.67 9.09 2.06
C ILE A 152 -13.82 10.30 2.43
N CYS A 153 -14.15 11.45 1.86
CA CYS A 153 -13.45 12.70 2.07
C CYS A 153 -14.00 13.46 3.28
N ASP A 154 -13.90 12.82 4.44
CA ASP A 154 -14.21 13.43 5.74
C ASP A 154 -12.93 13.79 6.50
N CYS A 155 -13.04 14.17 7.78
CA CYS A 155 -11.87 14.58 8.55
C CYS A 155 -10.77 13.53 8.70
N ASN A 156 -11.01 12.23 8.43
CA ASN A 156 -9.94 11.23 8.41
C ASN A 156 -9.03 11.37 7.17
N SER A 157 -9.56 11.90 6.07
CA SER A 157 -8.82 12.17 4.83
C SER A 157 -8.26 13.60 4.78
N TYR A 158 -8.55 14.44 5.78
CA TYR A 158 -8.22 15.86 5.77
C TYR A 158 -6.71 16.15 5.63
N TRP A 159 -5.86 15.30 6.21
CA TRP A 159 -4.41 15.48 6.18
C TRP A 159 -3.85 15.52 4.76
N ILE A 160 -4.42 14.76 3.83
CA ILE A 160 -4.04 14.73 2.40
C ILE A 160 -4.22 16.13 1.79
N ILE A 161 -5.25 16.86 2.21
CA ILE A 161 -5.58 18.19 1.70
C ILE A 161 -4.83 19.29 2.43
N ARG A 162 -4.78 19.21 3.76
CA ARG A 162 -3.98 20.08 4.61
C ARG A 162 -2.53 20.16 4.12
N ASP A 163 -1.95 19.02 3.75
CA ASP A 163 -0.57 18.90 3.29
C ASP A 163 -0.45 18.68 1.77
N ARG A 164 -1.48 18.97 0.98
CA ARG A 164 -1.48 18.71 -0.48
C ARG A 164 -0.27 19.30 -1.19
N HIS A 165 0.18 20.47 -0.78
CA HIS A 165 1.31 21.16 -1.40
C HIS A 165 2.63 20.42 -1.16
N LYS A 166 2.73 19.66 -0.05
CA LYS A 166 3.88 18.81 0.25
C LYS A 166 3.87 17.54 -0.59
N PHE A 167 2.68 16.96 -0.80
CA PHE A 167 2.54 15.61 -1.37
C PHE A 167 1.90 15.55 -2.77
N MET A 168 1.69 16.68 -3.45
CA MET A 168 0.98 16.75 -4.74
C MET A 168 1.59 15.86 -5.84
N ASN A 169 2.91 15.70 -5.84
CA ASN A 169 3.61 14.84 -6.81
C ASN A 169 3.73 13.39 -6.34
N GLN A 170 3.34 13.11 -5.08
CA GLN A 170 3.47 11.80 -4.47
C GLN A 170 2.15 11.03 -4.42
N MET A 171 1.04 11.74 -4.29
CA MET A 171 -0.31 11.19 -4.20
C MET A 171 -0.99 11.25 -5.57
N LEU A 172 -1.28 10.09 -6.15
CA LEU A 172 -1.81 9.95 -7.51
C LEU A 172 -3.23 9.36 -7.48
N ASN A 173 -4.06 9.76 -8.44
CA ASN A 173 -5.40 9.20 -8.67
C ASN A 173 -6.31 9.23 -7.44
N VAL A 174 -6.20 10.29 -6.62
CA VAL A 174 -6.99 10.45 -5.40
C VAL A 174 -8.36 11.04 -5.74
N MET A 175 -9.42 10.28 -5.49
CA MET A 175 -10.81 10.71 -5.75
C MET A 175 -11.72 10.36 -4.56
N CYS A 176 -12.62 11.27 -4.22
CA CYS A 176 -13.66 11.10 -3.20
C CYS A 176 -14.88 10.38 -3.78
N LYS A 177 -15.43 9.41 -3.05
CA LYS A 177 -16.75 8.84 -3.30
C LYS A 177 -17.83 9.72 -2.65
N ILE A 178 -18.73 10.28 -3.46
CA ILE A 178 -19.86 11.11 -3.00
C ILE A 178 -21.19 10.33 -3.08
N GLY A 179 -21.24 9.28 -3.88
CA GLY A 179 -22.41 8.42 -4.00
C GLY A 179 -22.05 7.00 -4.48
N PRO A 180 -23.04 6.14 -4.73
CA PRO A 180 -22.79 4.74 -5.10
C PRO A 180 -21.97 4.56 -6.39
N LYS A 181 -22.07 5.50 -7.33
CA LYS A 181 -21.46 5.41 -8.67
C LYS A 181 -20.60 6.62 -9.05
N GLN A 182 -20.43 7.59 -8.16
CA GLN A 182 -19.81 8.88 -8.48
C GLN A 182 -18.57 9.13 -7.65
N THR A 183 -17.51 9.59 -8.33
CA THR A 183 -16.24 10.00 -7.73
C THR A 183 -15.83 11.37 -8.26
N PHE A 184 -15.29 12.21 -7.38
CA PHE A 184 -14.83 13.56 -7.73
C PHE A 184 -13.44 13.82 -7.16
N HIS A 185 -12.72 14.78 -7.74
CA HIS A 185 -11.51 15.30 -7.13
C HIS A 185 -11.80 15.90 -5.75
N ILE A 186 -10.79 15.88 -4.89
CA ILE A 186 -10.94 16.40 -3.53
C ILE A 186 -11.01 17.94 -3.56
N ASP A 187 -12.05 18.51 -2.93
CA ASP A 187 -12.24 19.95 -2.74
C ASP A 187 -11.98 20.36 -1.28
N LEU A 188 -11.34 21.52 -1.07
CA LEU A 188 -11.10 22.13 0.24
C LEU A 188 -12.37 22.39 1.03
N ILE A 189 -13.42 22.86 0.37
CA ILE A 189 -14.68 23.28 1.03
C ILE A 189 -15.28 22.13 1.85
N SER A 190 -15.08 20.90 1.40
CA SER A 190 -15.52 19.67 2.08
C SER A 190 -14.87 19.47 3.46
N PHE A 191 -13.78 20.18 3.78
CA PHE A 191 -12.98 19.99 4.99
C PHE A 191 -12.89 21.22 5.90
N ASP A 192 -13.60 22.30 5.60
CA ASP A 192 -13.53 23.56 6.38
C ASP A 192 -13.84 23.36 7.88
N LYS A 193 -14.56 22.29 8.22
CA LYS A 193 -14.93 21.91 9.59
C LYS A 193 -13.90 21.04 10.34
N CYS A 194 -12.75 20.72 9.73
CA CYS A 194 -11.81 19.73 10.27
C CYS A 194 -10.62 20.30 11.11
N ILE A 195 -10.58 21.59 11.48
CA ILE A 195 -9.43 22.25 12.15
C ILE A 195 -9.76 22.67 13.60
N LYS A 196 -8.90 22.67 14.63
CA LYS A 196 -7.58 22.09 15.06
C LYS A 196 -7.59 22.24 16.61
N ASN A 197 -6.90 21.39 17.37
CA ASN A 197 -6.79 21.40 18.85
C ASN A 197 -7.99 20.84 19.65
N GLY A 198 -8.26 19.54 19.51
CA GLY A 198 -8.76 18.75 20.64
C GLY A 198 -10.28 18.57 20.83
N ARG A 199 -11.16 19.22 20.05
CA ARG A 199 -12.62 18.92 19.88
C ARG A 199 -13.19 19.96 18.88
N LYS A 200 -13.97 19.65 17.84
CA LYS A 200 -14.97 18.60 17.57
C LYS A 200 -14.82 18.05 16.14
N ARG A 201 -15.18 16.76 15.99
CA ARG A 201 -15.59 16.13 14.73
C ARG A 201 -17.07 16.47 14.47
N ASN A 202 -17.44 16.83 13.25
CA ASN A 202 -18.72 16.46 12.65
C ASN A 202 -18.65 16.44 11.13
N LYS A 203 -19.31 15.41 10.57
CA LYS A 203 -19.36 15.01 9.16
C LYS A 203 -19.76 16.14 8.21
N LEU A 204 -19.30 16.01 6.96
CA LEU A 204 -19.81 16.68 5.76
C LEU A 204 -21.32 16.96 5.88
N ILE A 205 -21.72 18.23 5.71
CA ILE A 205 -23.08 18.57 5.29
C ILE A 205 -23.04 18.47 3.77
N VAL A 206 -23.59 17.38 3.23
CA VAL A 206 -23.94 17.31 1.82
C VAL A 206 -25.39 17.77 1.75
N ASN A 207 -25.65 18.91 1.11
CA ASN A 207 -27.01 19.25 0.68
C ASN A 207 -27.38 18.42 -0.54
#